data_AF-A0A356NF97-F1
#
_entry.id   AF-A0A356NF97-F1
#
_cell.length_a   1.000
_cell.length_b   1.000
_cell.length_c   1.000
_cell.angle_alpha   90.00
_cell.angle_beta   90.00
_cell.angle_gamma   90.00
#
_symmetry.space_group_name_H-M   'P 1'
#
loop_
_entity.id
_entity.type
_entity.pdbx_description
1 polymer ?
#
loop_
_entity_poly.entity_id
_entity_poly.type
_entity_poly.pdbx_seq_one_letter_code
_entity_poly.pdbx_strand_id
1 'polypeptide(L)'
;MTISILVRNPDARHKGCRILYRDIGDYLRREQKLGKLQEWGSISSIDDWQEIQPDRHHDWVGQRDETFASFYPVGSKEAKAGRVEEVIFGLYSRGFETARDAYIYNFSYEACANNARKMVRDYHNALKEYNESRNGSKDIDTIVKSHSAHVRWDRELKNNLQRRKEIIWSIDNIWTTQYRPFVKQNCYVEYLLVKRKGQLDSIFPTRTSNNLAICMPGVGSTKPFSALIVDCMLDLELVSKGQCFPRYHFIHTKARSLLNEAPSLERVDNISNTALAAFRSHYHDPAITKDAVFNYVYGVLHAPDFRARFANDLAKSLPRIPFAPDFQAFAQAGQALATLHLNYETGPQYPLT
;
A
#
# COMPACT_ATOMS: atom_id res chain seq x y z
N MET A 1 5.93 15.04 20.16
CA MET A 1 6.39 14.94 21.56
C MET A 1 5.17 15.04 22.45
N THR A 2 5.10 14.25 23.52
CA THR A 2 3.97 14.25 24.47
C THR A 2 4.53 14.28 25.89
N ILE A 3 3.78 14.85 26.82
CA ILE A 3 4.04 14.75 28.26
C ILE A 3 2.99 13.81 28.83
N SER A 4 3.43 12.71 29.43
CA SER A 4 2.54 11.70 30.02
C SER A 4 2.83 11.57 31.51
N ILE A 5 1.80 11.75 32.34
CA ILE A 5 1.88 11.58 33.79
C ILE A 5 0.95 10.44 34.17
N LEU A 6 1.51 9.37 34.73
CA LEU A 6 0.79 8.15 35.10
C LEU A 6 0.72 8.07 36.61
N VAL A 7 -0.49 8.15 37.16
CA VAL A 7 -0.72 8.12 38.62
C VAL A 7 -1.42 6.83 39.00
N ARG A 8 -0.81 6.05 39.90
CA ARG A 8 -1.44 4.89 40.53
C ARG A 8 -1.85 5.26 41.95
N ASN A 9 -3.15 5.31 42.22
CA ASN A 9 -3.69 5.54 43.55
C ASN A 9 -4.40 4.26 44.05
N PRO A 10 -3.85 3.55 45.05
CA PRO A 10 -4.48 2.34 45.58
C PRO A 10 -5.82 2.62 46.29
N ASP A 11 -6.05 3.85 46.74
CA ASP A 11 -7.28 4.27 47.44
C ASP A 11 -8.35 4.81 46.48
N ALA A 12 -8.10 4.76 45.16
CA ALA A 12 -9.04 5.22 44.16
C ALA A 12 -10.35 4.41 44.18
N ARG A 13 -11.47 5.10 44.35
CA ARG A 13 -12.82 4.49 44.39
C ARG A 13 -13.52 4.41 43.03
N HIS A 14 -12.95 5.01 41.99
CA HIS A 14 -13.49 4.94 40.64
C HIS A 14 -13.08 3.62 39.96
N LYS A 15 -13.95 3.08 39.10
CA LYS A 15 -13.63 1.92 38.29
C LYS A 15 -12.86 2.36 37.04
N GLY A 16 -11.79 1.64 36.72
CA GLY A 16 -10.97 1.92 35.54
C GLY A 16 -9.98 3.07 35.74
N CYS A 17 -9.38 3.52 34.64
CA CYS A 17 -8.43 4.64 34.61
C CYS A 17 -9.13 5.90 34.11
N ARG A 18 -9.00 7.02 34.83
CA ARG A 18 -9.42 8.33 34.32
C ARG A 18 -8.33 8.90 33.42
N ILE A 19 -8.69 9.24 32.19
CA ILE A 19 -7.76 9.77 31.18
C ILE A 19 -8.08 11.24 30.96
N LEU A 20 -7.15 12.11 31.34
CA LEU A 20 -7.21 13.55 31.07
C LEU A 20 -6.26 13.85 29.92
N TYR A 21 -6.80 14.40 28.85
CA TYR A 21 -6.07 14.71 27.63
C TYR A 21 -6.19 16.19 27.28
N ARG A 22 -5.12 16.74 26.71
CA ARG A 22 -5.10 18.08 26.19
C ARG A 22 -4.19 18.13 24.97
N ASP A 23 -4.74 18.60 23.86
CA ASP A 23 -3.93 19.03 22.72
C ASP A 23 -3.40 20.45 22.99
N ILE A 24 -2.12 20.67 22.71
CA ILE A 24 -1.49 21.99 22.85
C ILE A 24 -1.96 22.98 21.77
N GLY A 25 -2.46 22.45 20.64
CA GLY A 25 -2.97 23.19 19.50
C GLY A 25 -2.06 23.13 18.26
N ASP A 26 -2.70 23.26 17.10
CA ASP A 26 -2.04 23.27 15.79
C ASP A 26 -1.31 24.59 15.50
N TYR A 27 -0.39 24.53 14.53
CA TYR A 27 0.34 25.69 13.99
C TYR A 27 1.16 26.51 15.01
N LEU A 28 1.41 25.99 16.21
CA LEU A 28 2.27 26.61 17.21
C LEU A 28 3.75 26.31 16.96
N ARG A 29 4.57 27.37 16.97
CA ARG A 29 6.03 27.26 17.00
C ARG A 29 6.52 26.70 18.33
N ARG A 30 7.77 26.25 18.36
CA ARG A 30 8.42 25.70 19.55
C ARG A 30 8.33 26.67 20.74
N GLU A 31 8.66 27.93 20.53
CA GLU A 31 8.70 28.96 21.57
C GLU A 31 7.31 29.23 22.16
N GLN A 32 6.27 29.22 21.33
CA GLN A 32 4.87 29.37 21.78
C GLN A 32 4.43 28.16 22.62
N LYS A 33 4.81 26.94 22.22
CA LYS A 33 4.53 25.72 23.00
C LYS A 33 5.22 25.77 24.35
N LEU A 34 6.49 26.22 24.41
CA LEU A 34 7.23 26.38 25.66
C LEU A 34 6.66 27.51 26.52
N GLY A 35 6.24 28.62 25.91
CA GLY A 35 5.56 29.73 26.58
C GLY A 35 4.30 29.26 27.28
N LYS A 36 3.43 28.49 26.60
CA LYS A 36 2.25 27.87 27.23
C LYS A 36 2.59 27.01 28.44
N LEU A 37 3.64 26.19 28.35
CA LEU A 37 4.07 25.36 29.50
C LEU A 37 4.58 26.21 30.67
N GLN A 38 5.27 27.33 30.41
CA GLN A 38 5.71 28.28 31.44
C GLN A 38 4.52 29.01 32.08
N GLU A 39 3.55 29.44 31.28
CA GLU A 39 2.31 30.09 31.75
C GLU A 39 1.49 29.15 32.64
N TRP A 40 1.33 27.88 32.26
CA TRP A 40 0.62 26.90 33.09
C TRP A 40 1.40 26.55 34.36
N GLY A 41 2.72 26.36 34.26
CA GLY A 41 3.61 26.00 35.38
C GLY A 41 3.41 24.59 35.95
N SER A 42 2.18 24.07 35.99
CA SER A 42 1.78 22.76 36.49
C SER A 42 0.50 22.28 35.80
N ILE A 43 0.26 20.96 35.81
CA ILE A 43 -0.99 20.36 35.32
C ILE A 43 -2.23 20.81 36.11
N SER A 44 -2.04 21.28 37.34
CA SER A 44 -3.13 21.81 38.20
C SER A 44 -3.68 23.15 37.72
N SER A 45 -2.92 23.88 36.91
CA SER A 45 -3.31 25.20 36.38
C SER A 45 -4.00 25.12 35.02
N ILE A 46 -4.14 23.92 34.46
CA ILE A 46 -4.85 23.65 33.22
C ILE A 46 -6.30 23.31 33.59
N ASP A 47 -7.24 24.11 33.12
CA ASP A 47 -8.66 24.04 33.47
C ASP A 47 -9.53 23.35 32.39
N ASP A 48 -9.05 23.31 31.16
CA ASP A 48 -9.72 22.78 29.98
C ASP A 48 -9.19 21.40 29.54
N TRP A 49 -9.00 20.51 30.53
CA TRP A 49 -8.75 19.09 30.29
C TRP A 49 -9.96 18.41 29.65
N GLN A 50 -9.68 17.57 28.66
CA GLN A 50 -10.66 16.70 28.01
C GLN A 50 -10.64 15.35 28.73
N GLU A 51 -11.74 14.94 29.37
CA GLU A 51 -11.86 13.58 29.90
C GLU A 51 -12.20 12.62 28.75
N ILE A 52 -11.32 11.65 28.50
CA ILE A 52 -11.46 10.67 27.41
C ILE A 52 -11.97 9.35 27.95
N GLN A 53 -12.99 8.80 27.30
CA GLN A 53 -13.40 7.40 27.45
C GLN A 53 -12.93 6.62 26.22
N PRO A 54 -12.01 5.64 26.38
CA PRO A 54 -11.59 4.80 25.26
C PRO A 54 -12.77 4.07 24.63
N ASP A 55 -12.79 3.98 23.30
CA ASP A 55 -13.82 3.22 22.59
C ASP A 55 -13.60 1.70 22.72
N ARG A 56 -14.48 0.91 22.09
CA ARG A 56 -14.38 -0.57 22.07
C ARG A 56 -13.10 -1.10 21.42
N HIS A 57 -12.36 -0.25 20.72
CA HIS A 57 -11.08 -0.58 20.12
C HIS A 57 -9.89 0.01 20.89
N HIS A 58 -10.15 0.58 22.07
CA HIS A 58 -9.18 1.23 22.93
C HIS A 58 -8.56 2.51 22.35
N ASP A 59 -9.24 3.15 21.39
CA ASP A 59 -8.81 4.43 20.84
C ASP A 59 -9.14 5.58 21.81
N TRP A 60 -8.14 6.40 22.14
CA TRP A 60 -8.35 7.59 22.98
C TRP A 60 -8.81 8.79 22.15
N VAL A 61 -8.11 9.06 21.04
CA VAL A 61 -8.42 10.15 20.10
C VAL A 61 -8.65 9.61 18.71
N GLY A 62 -9.42 10.37 17.92
CA GLY A 62 -9.81 9.96 16.57
C GLY A 62 -10.56 8.63 16.58
N GLN A 63 -11.58 8.52 17.44
CA GLN A 63 -12.38 7.31 17.57
C GLN A 63 -13.13 7.01 16.27
N ARG A 64 -13.43 5.72 16.06
CA ARG A 64 -14.04 5.21 14.84
C ARG A 64 -15.56 5.31 14.87
N ASP A 65 -16.18 5.53 13.71
CA ASP A 65 -17.65 5.50 13.57
C ASP A 65 -18.12 4.03 13.49
N GLU A 66 -19.00 3.62 14.39
CA GLU A 66 -19.51 2.23 14.39
C GLU A 66 -20.27 1.88 13.11
N THR A 67 -20.87 2.86 12.44
CA THR A 67 -21.52 2.71 11.13
C THR A 67 -20.54 2.21 10.07
N PHE A 68 -19.26 2.58 10.16
CA PHE A 68 -18.26 2.12 9.20
C PHE A 68 -18.12 0.59 9.21
N ALA A 69 -18.28 -0.03 10.39
CA ALA A 69 -18.19 -1.47 10.54
C ALA A 69 -19.32 -2.24 9.84
N SER A 70 -20.48 -1.61 9.59
CA SER A 70 -21.59 -2.25 8.87
C SER A 70 -21.45 -2.21 7.36
N PHE A 71 -20.50 -1.44 6.83
CA PHE A 71 -20.24 -1.36 5.39
C PHE A 71 -19.50 -2.60 4.86
N TYR A 72 -19.63 -2.82 3.55
CA TYR A 72 -19.10 -4.00 2.88
C TYR A 72 -17.56 -3.90 2.78
N PRO A 73 -16.78 -4.84 3.31
CA PRO A 73 -15.33 -4.69 3.39
C PRO A 73 -14.66 -4.77 2.01
N VAL A 74 -13.72 -3.86 1.73
CA VAL A 74 -12.99 -3.85 0.46
C VAL A 74 -12.10 -5.09 0.31
N GLY A 75 -11.55 -5.60 1.40
CA GLY A 75 -10.67 -6.78 1.45
C GLY A 75 -10.31 -7.12 2.90
N SER A 76 -9.82 -8.34 3.13
CA SER A 76 -9.36 -8.80 4.45
C SER A 76 -8.22 -9.81 4.32
N LYS A 77 -7.44 -9.98 5.40
CA LYS A 77 -6.36 -10.98 5.42
C LYS A 77 -6.94 -12.39 5.34
N GLU A 78 -8.10 -12.61 5.95
CA GLU A 78 -8.84 -13.86 5.97
C GLU A 78 -9.29 -14.22 4.56
N ALA A 79 -9.82 -13.25 3.80
CA ALA A 79 -10.22 -13.46 2.41
C ALA A 79 -9.03 -13.75 1.51
N LYS A 80 -7.93 -13.01 1.70
CA LYS A 80 -6.68 -13.29 0.99
C LYS A 80 -6.11 -14.68 1.28
N ALA A 81 -6.42 -15.24 2.45
CA ALA A 81 -6.07 -16.61 2.83
C ALA A 81 -7.12 -17.65 2.40
N GLY A 82 -8.17 -17.26 1.66
CA GLY A 82 -9.24 -18.15 1.20
C GLY A 82 -10.17 -18.64 2.31
N ARG A 83 -10.24 -17.95 3.46
CA ARG A 83 -11.04 -18.38 4.63
C ARG A 83 -12.44 -17.77 4.67
N VAL A 84 -12.64 -16.63 4.02
CA VAL A 84 -13.93 -15.95 3.90
C VAL A 84 -14.04 -15.34 2.51
N GLU A 85 -15.26 -15.21 2.00
CA GLU A 85 -15.50 -14.62 0.67
C GLU A 85 -16.26 -13.29 0.74
N GLU A 86 -16.72 -12.87 1.91
CA GLU A 86 -17.54 -11.66 2.14
C GLU A 86 -16.70 -10.37 2.09
N VAL A 87 -16.00 -10.15 0.98
CA VAL A 87 -15.20 -8.96 0.68
C VAL A 87 -15.35 -8.59 -0.78
N ILE A 88 -15.12 -7.33 -1.14
CA ILE A 88 -15.16 -6.92 -2.55
C ILE A 88 -14.01 -7.58 -3.32
N PHE A 89 -12.78 -7.41 -2.85
CA PHE A 89 -11.58 -7.93 -3.51
C PHE A 89 -10.98 -9.10 -2.72
N GLY A 90 -10.85 -10.26 -3.37
CA GLY A 90 -10.26 -11.46 -2.77
C GLY A 90 -8.74 -11.34 -2.56
N LEU A 91 -8.05 -10.65 -3.47
CA LEU A 91 -6.62 -10.38 -3.42
C LEU A 91 -6.36 -8.87 -3.33
N TYR A 92 -5.36 -8.50 -2.55
CA TYR A 92 -4.76 -7.16 -2.55
C TYR A 92 -3.28 -7.28 -2.17
N SER A 93 -2.48 -6.27 -2.50
CA SER A 93 -1.04 -6.29 -2.24
C SER A 93 -0.52 -4.94 -1.79
N ARG A 94 0.64 -4.95 -1.15
CA ARG A 94 1.49 -3.76 -1.09
C ARG A 94 2.19 -3.55 -2.43
N GLY A 95 2.61 -2.32 -2.69
CA GLY A 95 3.50 -2.03 -3.82
C GLY A 95 4.90 -2.65 -3.65
N PHE A 96 5.71 -2.50 -4.69
CA PHE A 96 7.04 -3.08 -4.84
C PHE A 96 8.02 -2.41 -3.86
N GLU A 97 8.60 -3.17 -2.93
CA GLU A 97 9.55 -2.62 -1.96
C GLU A 97 10.97 -2.99 -2.38
N THR A 98 11.66 -2.08 -3.07
CA THR A 98 13.03 -2.36 -3.55
C THR A 98 14.06 -2.24 -2.42
N ALA A 99 13.92 -1.23 -1.55
CA ALA A 99 14.90 -0.78 -0.56
C ALA A 99 16.22 -0.22 -1.14
N ARG A 100 16.29 -0.03 -2.46
CA ARG A 100 17.48 0.42 -3.19
C ARG A 100 17.10 1.27 -4.41
N ASP A 101 16.11 2.14 -4.24
CA ASP A 101 15.48 2.94 -5.31
C ASP A 101 16.49 3.68 -6.19
N ALA A 102 17.54 4.26 -5.60
CA ALA A 102 18.59 4.99 -6.33
C ALA A 102 19.32 4.16 -7.41
N TYR A 103 19.30 2.83 -7.29
CA TYR A 103 19.97 1.91 -8.22
C TYR A 103 19.01 1.25 -9.21
N ILE A 104 17.74 1.14 -8.86
CA ILE A 104 16.73 0.39 -9.62
C ILE A 104 15.78 1.30 -10.39
N TYR A 105 15.44 2.49 -9.86
CA TYR A 105 14.56 3.44 -10.51
C TYR A 105 15.34 4.55 -11.23
N ASN A 106 14.89 4.94 -12.42
CA ASN A 106 15.38 6.14 -13.09
C ASN A 106 14.39 6.66 -14.15
N PHE A 107 14.37 7.97 -14.39
CA PHE A 107 13.66 8.54 -15.54
C PHE A 107 14.31 8.13 -16.87
N SER A 108 15.64 8.13 -16.95
CA SER A 108 16.36 7.69 -18.13
C SER A 108 16.44 6.16 -18.17
N TYR A 109 15.96 5.59 -19.27
CA TYR A 109 16.05 4.17 -19.54
C TYR A 109 17.51 3.67 -19.50
N GLU A 110 18.42 4.40 -20.16
CA GLU A 110 19.84 4.05 -20.22
C GLU A 110 20.52 4.13 -18.85
N ALA A 111 20.20 5.16 -18.06
CA ALA A 111 20.72 5.30 -16.71
C ALA A 111 20.20 4.16 -15.81
N CYS A 112 18.92 3.81 -15.92
CA CYS A 112 18.33 2.65 -15.23
C CYS A 112 19.08 1.36 -15.60
N ALA A 113 19.26 1.11 -16.90
CA ALA A 113 19.95 -0.08 -17.40
C ALA A 113 21.39 -0.19 -16.88
N ASN A 114 22.12 0.93 -16.92
CA ASN A 114 23.51 1.00 -16.50
C ASN A 114 23.65 0.83 -14.98
N ASN A 115 22.77 1.45 -14.19
CA ASN A 115 22.78 1.29 -12.73
C ASN A 115 22.44 -0.15 -12.33
N ALA A 116 21.40 -0.74 -12.93
CA ALA A 116 21.03 -2.13 -12.67
C ALA A 116 22.14 -3.11 -13.07
N ARG A 117 22.82 -2.89 -14.20
CA ARG A 117 23.95 -3.73 -14.63
C ARG A 117 25.11 -3.69 -13.63
N LYS A 118 25.45 -2.51 -13.10
CA LYS A 118 26.47 -2.35 -12.06
C LYS A 118 26.05 -3.05 -10.76
N MET A 119 24.79 -2.91 -10.37
CA MET A 119 24.23 -3.55 -9.18
C MET A 119 24.28 -5.09 -9.28
N VAL A 120 23.90 -5.66 -10.43
CA VAL A 120 23.99 -7.12 -10.67
C VAL A 120 25.45 -7.58 -10.66
N ARG A 121 26.38 -6.79 -11.21
CA ARG A 121 27.82 -7.09 -11.16
C ARG A 121 28.35 -7.16 -9.73
N ASP A 122 28.02 -6.20 -8.88
CA ASP A 122 28.43 -6.21 -7.47
C ASP A 122 27.87 -7.44 -6.74
N TYR A 123 26.61 -7.79 -7.01
CA TYR A 123 26.02 -9.02 -6.48
C TYR A 123 26.76 -10.28 -6.95
N HIS A 124 27.10 -10.38 -8.25
CA HIS A 124 27.85 -11.51 -8.79
C HIS A 124 29.25 -11.62 -8.22
N ASN A 125 29.94 -10.50 -8.04
CA ASN A 125 31.27 -10.48 -7.41
C ASN A 125 31.21 -10.97 -5.97
N ALA A 126 30.19 -10.54 -5.21
CA ALA A 126 29.93 -11.05 -3.87
C ALA A 126 29.60 -12.56 -3.87
N LEU A 127 28.80 -13.03 -4.84
CA LEU A 127 28.43 -14.44 -4.96
C LEU A 127 29.65 -15.31 -5.29
N LYS A 128 30.52 -14.83 -6.18
CA LYS A 128 31.79 -15.48 -6.51
C LYS A 128 32.68 -15.60 -5.28
N GLU A 129 32.94 -14.49 -4.58
CA GLU A 129 33.76 -14.51 -3.36
C GLU A 129 33.16 -15.41 -2.27
N TYR A 130 31.84 -15.38 -2.11
CA TYR A 130 31.14 -16.25 -1.17
C TYR A 130 31.28 -17.74 -1.52
N ASN A 131 31.19 -18.09 -2.81
CA ASN A 131 31.37 -19.46 -3.30
C ASN A 131 32.82 -19.96 -3.14
N GLU A 132 33.80 -19.08 -3.33
CA GLU A 132 35.23 -19.37 -3.16
C GLU A 132 35.64 -19.49 -1.68
N SER A 133 34.90 -18.84 -0.77
CA SER A 133 35.09 -19.03 0.67
C SER A 133 34.69 -20.46 1.07
N ARG A 134 35.68 -21.29 1.43
CA ARG A 134 35.45 -22.67 1.90
C ARG A 134 34.45 -22.66 3.07
N ASN A 135 33.26 -23.22 2.88
CA ASN A 135 32.21 -23.41 3.91
C ASN A 135 31.91 -22.17 4.79
N GLY A 136 31.94 -20.95 4.23
CA GLY A 136 31.57 -19.75 4.99
C GLY A 136 32.62 -19.30 6.01
N SER A 137 33.89 -19.63 5.79
CA SER A 137 35.00 -19.15 6.63
C SER A 137 35.15 -17.63 6.64
N LYS A 138 34.68 -16.96 5.58
CA LYS A 138 34.54 -15.50 5.55
C LYS A 138 33.14 -15.10 6.00
N ASP A 139 33.11 -14.20 6.96
CA ASP A 139 31.91 -13.52 7.40
C ASP A 139 31.20 -12.82 6.22
N ILE A 140 29.89 -13.05 6.09
CA ILE A 140 29.08 -12.48 5.02
C ILE A 140 29.07 -10.95 5.06
N ASP A 141 29.09 -10.35 6.26
CA ASP A 141 29.06 -8.91 6.41
C ASP A 141 30.34 -8.26 5.86
N THR A 142 31.46 -8.97 5.96
CA THR A 142 32.72 -8.57 5.33
C THR A 142 32.65 -8.63 3.80
N ILE A 143 32.10 -9.70 3.22
CA ILE A 143 31.96 -9.85 1.76
C ILE A 143 31.01 -8.79 1.20
N VAL A 144 29.82 -8.61 1.78
CA VAL A 144 28.87 -7.63 1.23
C VAL A 144 29.35 -6.19 1.39
N LYS A 145 30.18 -5.90 2.40
CA LYS A 145 30.81 -4.59 2.56
C LYS A 145 31.82 -4.29 1.44
N SER A 146 32.60 -5.28 1.00
CA SER A 146 33.55 -5.10 -0.12
C SER A 146 32.84 -4.91 -1.46
N HIS A 147 31.61 -5.42 -1.62
CA HIS A 147 30.81 -5.31 -2.84
C HIS A 147 29.58 -4.41 -2.66
N SER A 148 29.76 -3.18 -2.16
CA SER A 148 28.67 -2.25 -1.82
C SER A 148 28.66 -0.94 -2.64
N ALA A 149 29.50 -0.82 -3.66
CA ALA A 149 29.65 0.41 -4.43
C ALA A 149 28.36 0.80 -5.19
N HIS A 150 27.66 -0.20 -5.73
CA HIS A 150 26.49 -0.03 -6.59
C HIS A 150 25.27 -0.82 -6.12
N VAL A 151 25.30 -1.35 -4.91
CA VAL A 151 24.19 -2.08 -4.33
C VAL A 151 24.09 -1.82 -2.84
N ARG A 152 22.87 -1.51 -2.39
CA ARG A 152 22.55 -1.52 -0.97
C ARG A 152 22.13 -2.91 -0.54
N TRP A 153 22.87 -3.50 0.38
CA TRP A 153 22.56 -4.80 0.97
C TRP A 153 21.51 -4.67 2.06
N ASP A 154 20.43 -5.43 1.94
CA ASP A 154 19.47 -5.66 3.01
C ASP A 154 19.51 -7.14 3.43
N ARG A 155 18.72 -7.49 4.45
CA ARG A 155 18.65 -8.87 4.95
C ARG A 155 18.24 -9.87 3.87
N GLU A 156 17.30 -9.52 2.98
CA GLU A 156 16.80 -10.48 1.99
C GLU A 156 17.81 -10.70 0.87
N LEU A 157 18.49 -9.65 0.41
CA LEU A 157 19.55 -9.80 -0.59
C LEU A 157 20.73 -10.62 -0.04
N LYS A 158 21.08 -10.44 1.26
CA LYS A 158 22.04 -11.30 1.96
C LYS A 158 21.56 -12.76 2.04
N ASN A 159 20.28 -12.99 2.35
CA ASN A 159 19.71 -14.35 2.36
C ASN A 159 19.80 -15.00 0.98
N ASN A 160 19.51 -14.26 -0.10
CA ASN A 160 19.61 -14.75 -1.48
C ASN A 160 21.05 -15.12 -1.84
N LEU A 161 22.02 -14.31 -1.42
CA LEU A 161 23.45 -14.61 -1.56
C LEU A 161 23.82 -15.91 -0.83
N GLN A 162 23.41 -16.08 0.43
CA GLN A 162 23.68 -17.30 1.22
C GLN A 162 23.06 -18.55 0.60
N ARG A 163 21.87 -18.40 0.01
CA ARG A 163 21.17 -19.44 -0.75
C ARG A 163 21.75 -19.65 -2.16
N ARG A 164 22.83 -18.95 -2.50
CA ARG A 164 23.54 -19.02 -3.79
C ARG A 164 22.61 -18.80 -4.98
N LYS A 165 21.65 -17.87 -4.83
CA LYS A 165 20.73 -17.52 -5.91
C LYS A 165 21.50 -16.74 -6.97
N GLU A 166 21.46 -17.24 -8.20
CA GLU A 166 22.02 -16.55 -9.35
C GLU A 166 20.99 -15.58 -9.94
N ILE A 167 21.46 -14.40 -10.36
CA ILE A 167 20.66 -13.40 -11.05
C ILE A 167 21.15 -13.34 -12.49
N ILE A 168 20.24 -13.46 -13.46
CA ILE A 168 20.58 -13.30 -14.87
C ILE A 168 20.21 -11.87 -15.26
N TRP A 169 21.20 -11.09 -15.67
CA TRP A 169 20.93 -9.74 -16.17
C TRP A 169 20.15 -9.83 -17.49
N SER A 170 19.04 -9.11 -17.59
CA SER A 170 18.27 -9.01 -18.84
C SER A 170 17.75 -7.60 -19.02
N ILE A 171 17.95 -7.04 -20.22
CA ILE A 171 17.43 -5.72 -20.57
C ILE A 171 15.89 -5.68 -20.53
N ASP A 172 15.22 -6.82 -20.74
CA ASP A 172 13.76 -6.93 -20.71
C ASP A 172 13.15 -6.80 -19.32
N ASN A 173 13.98 -6.87 -18.26
CA ASN A 173 13.54 -6.62 -16.89
C ASN A 173 13.41 -5.11 -16.59
N ILE A 174 13.70 -4.21 -17.53
CA ILE A 174 13.45 -2.78 -17.36
C ILE A 174 12.01 -2.46 -17.74
N TRP A 175 11.18 -2.18 -16.73
CA TRP A 175 9.75 -1.95 -16.89
C TRP A 175 9.42 -0.49 -16.59
N THR A 176 8.38 0.04 -17.24
CA THR A 176 7.76 1.30 -16.79
C THR A 176 6.89 1.01 -15.57
N THR A 177 7.05 1.80 -14.52
CA THR A 177 6.41 1.58 -13.23
C THR A 177 5.88 2.89 -12.67
N GLN A 178 4.75 2.82 -11.96
CA GLN A 178 4.20 3.95 -11.23
C GLN A 178 5.00 4.16 -9.94
N TYR A 179 5.97 5.07 -9.98
CA TYR A 179 6.85 5.35 -8.84
C TYR A 179 6.14 6.24 -7.81
N ARG A 180 5.57 7.37 -8.25
CA ARG A 180 4.79 8.30 -7.40
C ARG A 180 3.51 8.71 -8.14
N PRO A 181 2.53 9.37 -7.48
CA PRO A 181 1.31 9.78 -8.16
C PRO A 181 1.65 10.64 -9.37
N PHE A 182 1.16 10.24 -10.55
CA PHE A 182 1.40 10.92 -11.82
C PHE A 182 2.88 11.03 -12.25
N VAL A 183 3.74 10.15 -11.72
CA VAL A 183 5.16 10.07 -12.06
C VAL A 183 5.54 8.62 -12.32
N LYS A 184 5.66 8.26 -13.59
CA LYS A 184 6.23 6.99 -14.04
C LYS A 184 7.75 7.07 -14.13
N GLN A 185 8.42 5.96 -13.83
CA GLN A 185 9.86 5.78 -14.00
C GLN A 185 10.18 4.39 -14.55
N ASN A 186 11.35 4.25 -15.16
CA ASN A 186 11.92 2.95 -15.49
C ASN A 186 12.41 2.27 -14.20
N CYS A 187 12.17 0.97 -14.09
CA CYS A 187 12.55 0.14 -12.95
C CYS A 187 13.14 -1.17 -13.46
N TYR A 188 14.29 -1.58 -12.92
CA TYR A 188 14.79 -2.95 -13.14
C TYR A 188 14.09 -3.95 -12.20
N VAL A 189 13.07 -4.64 -12.73
CA VAL A 189 12.22 -5.59 -12.02
C VAL A 189 12.87 -6.97 -11.98
N GLU A 190 13.67 -7.20 -10.94
CA GLU A 190 14.23 -8.51 -10.60
C GLU A 190 13.85 -8.87 -9.16
N TYR A 191 13.06 -9.92 -8.98
CA TYR A 191 12.52 -10.30 -7.68
C TYR A 191 13.57 -10.75 -6.67
N LEU A 192 14.73 -11.21 -7.12
CA LEU A 192 15.86 -11.52 -6.24
C LEU A 192 16.58 -10.28 -5.72
N LEU A 193 16.42 -9.14 -6.39
CA LEU A 193 17.04 -7.84 -6.09
C LEU A 193 16.12 -6.89 -5.33
N VAL A 194 14.99 -7.35 -4.81
CA VAL A 194 14.07 -6.50 -4.04
C VAL A 194 13.82 -7.07 -2.68
N LYS A 195 13.55 -6.17 -1.72
CA LYS A 195 13.27 -6.56 -0.36
C LYS A 195 11.94 -7.32 -0.25
N ARG A 196 10.89 -6.85 -0.95
CA ARG A 196 9.58 -7.53 -1.01
C ARG A 196 8.87 -7.26 -2.34
N LYS A 197 8.50 -8.32 -3.05
CA LYS A 197 7.67 -8.23 -4.29
C LYS A 197 6.16 -8.08 -4.03
N GLY A 198 5.69 -8.44 -2.84
CA GLY A 198 4.26 -8.53 -2.56
C GLY A 198 3.58 -9.65 -3.35
N GLN A 199 2.44 -9.35 -3.96
CA GLN A 199 1.76 -10.21 -4.94
C GLN A 199 1.79 -9.58 -6.33
N LEU A 200 2.71 -8.66 -6.60
CA LEU A 200 2.73 -7.93 -7.87
C LEU A 200 3.02 -8.84 -9.06
N ASP A 201 3.65 -9.99 -8.87
CA ASP A 201 3.80 -11.02 -9.90
C ASP A 201 2.49 -11.73 -10.26
N SER A 202 1.50 -11.70 -9.37
CA SER A 202 0.13 -12.15 -9.66
C SER A 202 -0.78 -11.02 -10.13
N ILE A 203 -0.33 -9.76 -10.10
CA ILE A 203 -1.15 -8.61 -10.51
C ILE A 203 -0.69 -8.07 -11.86
N PHE A 204 0.63 -7.94 -12.02
CA PHE A 204 1.34 -7.52 -13.22
C PHE A 204 2.46 -8.54 -13.51
N PRO A 205 2.14 -9.77 -13.95
CA PRO A 205 3.12 -10.84 -14.20
C PRO A 205 4.20 -10.48 -15.22
N THR A 206 3.87 -9.63 -16.19
CA THR A 206 4.77 -9.19 -17.27
C THR A 206 4.74 -7.67 -17.44
N ARG A 207 5.73 -7.11 -18.15
CA ARG A 207 5.80 -5.67 -18.48
C ARG A 207 4.61 -5.15 -19.30
N THR A 208 3.89 -6.05 -19.97
CA THR A 208 2.73 -5.74 -20.84
C THR A 208 1.42 -6.24 -20.24
N SER A 209 1.40 -6.51 -18.93
CA SER A 209 0.19 -6.94 -18.23
C SER A 209 -0.92 -5.90 -18.40
N ASN A 210 -2.04 -6.30 -18.99
CA ASN A 210 -3.23 -5.47 -19.07
C ASN A 210 -4.11 -5.72 -17.84
N ASN A 211 -3.92 -4.92 -16.80
CA ASN A 211 -4.67 -4.98 -15.56
C ASN A 211 -4.75 -3.60 -14.92
N LEU A 212 -5.73 -3.41 -14.04
CA LEU A 212 -5.92 -2.16 -13.30
C LEU A 212 -5.86 -2.42 -11.80
N ALA A 213 -5.38 -1.45 -11.02
CA ALA A 213 -5.42 -1.55 -9.57
C ALA A 213 -5.71 -0.22 -8.88
N ILE A 214 -6.66 -0.22 -7.95
CA ILE A 214 -6.96 0.93 -7.09
C ILE A 214 -5.97 0.93 -5.93
N CYS A 215 -5.18 1.99 -5.82
CA CYS A 215 -4.14 2.16 -4.81
C CYS A 215 -4.60 3.16 -3.74
N MET A 216 -4.40 2.82 -2.46
CA MET A 216 -4.84 3.59 -1.30
C MET A 216 -3.77 3.59 -0.21
N PRO A 217 -3.76 4.58 0.72
CA PRO A 217 -2.84 4.61 1.84
C PRO A 217 -2.83 3.33 2.66
N GLY A 218 -1.65 2.99 3.19
CA GLY A 218 -1.55 1.95 4.19
C GLY A 218 -2.25 2.35 5.50
N VAL A 219 -2.77 1.37 6.24
CA VAL A 219 -3.30 1.57 7.59
C VAL A 219 -2.21 2.21 8.47
N GLY A 220 -2.59 3.24 9.22
CA GLY A 220 -1.71 4.06 10.05
C GLY A 220 -1.07 5.23 9.29
N SER A 221 -1.49 5.52 8.06
CA SER A 221 -1.04 6.72 7.34
C SER A 221 -1.46 7.98 8.11
N THR A 222 -0.51 8.90 8.28
CA THR A 222 -0.75 10.24 8.85
C THR A 222 -1.17 11.27 7.80
N LYS A 223 -1.16 10.89 6.51
CA LYS A 223 -1.61 11.73 5.42
C LYS A 223 -3.13 11.59 5.22
N PRO A 224 -3.82 12.64 4.75
CA PRO A 224 -5.22 12.55 4.35
C PRO A 224 -5.46 11.39 3.38
N PHE A 225 -6.62 10.75 3.51
CA PHE A 225 -6.98 9.63 2.65
C PHE A 225 -7.08 10.06 1.18
N SER A 226 -6.55 9.23 0.29
CA SER A 226 -6.62 9.41 -1.16
C SER A 226 -6.71 8.05 -1.86
N ALA A 227 -7.06 8.06 -3.14
CA ALA A 227 -7.06 6.85 -3.96
C ALA A 227 -6.60 7.17 -5.38
N LEU A 228 -5.77 6.31 -5.96
CA LEU A 228 -5.28 6.46 -7.34
C LEU A 228 -5.36 5.12 -8.05
N ILE A 229 -5.97 5.08 -9.23
CA ILE A 229 -5.94 3.89 -10.09
C ILE A 229 -4.65 3.87 -10.92
N VAL A 230 -4.09 2.69 -11.15
CA VAL A 230 -2.91 2.47 -11.99
C VAL A 230 -3.13 1.30 -12.94
N ASP A 231 -2.38 1.28 -14.04
CA ASP A 231 -2.39 0.24 -15.09
C ASP A 231 -1.06 -0.54 -15.21
N CYS A 232 -0.09 -0.24 -14.35
CA CYS A 232 1.22 -0.87 -14.39
C CYS A 232 1.75 -1.18 -12.97
N MET A 233 2.90 -1.86 -12.93
CA MET A 233 3.57 -2.18 -11.67
C MET A 233 3.86 -0.91 -10.86
N LEU A 234 3.67 -0.98 -9.54
CA LEU A 234 3.73 0.19 -8.66
C LEU A 234 4.75 0.05 -7.54
N ASP A 235 5.36 1.17 -7.15
CA ASP A 235 6.21 1.26 -5.97
C ASP A 235 5.39 1.22 -4.66
N LEU A 236 6.01 0.74 -3.58
CA LEU A 236 5.40 0.70 -2.25
C LEU A 236 4.93 2.08 -1.74
N GLU A 237 5.72 3.12 -2.01
CA GLU A 237 5.49 4.48 -1.52
C GLU A 237 4.70 5.34 -2.52
N LEU A 238 4.06 4.73 -3.53
CA LEU A 238 3.11 5.40 -4.42
C LEU A 238 2.06 6.19 -3.63
N VAL A 239 1.45 5.54 -2.63
CA VAL A 239 0.51 6.18 -1.70
C VAL A 239 0.83 5.75 -0.26
N SER A 240 1.92 6.27 0.34
CA SER A 240 2.24 6.11 1.78
C SER A 240 2.15 4.67 2.30
N LYS A 241 3.11 3.82 1.91
CA LYS A 241 3.10 2.36 2.19
C LYS A 241 1.81 1.68 1.74
N GLY A 242 1.32 2.09 0.58
CA GLY A 242 -0.03 1.84 0.10
C GLY A 242 -0.34 0.36 -0.16
N GLN A 243 -1.64 0.10 -0.25
CA GLN A 243 -2.20 -1.16 -0.71
C GLN A 243 -2.85 -0.94 -2.08
N CYS A 244 -2.75 -1.93 -2.97
CA CYS A 244 -3.38 -1.97 -4.26
C CYS A 244 -4.42 -3.11 -4.33
N PHE A 245 -5.57 -2.80 -4.91
CA PHE A 245 -6.73 -3.67 -5.07
C PHE A 245 -6.97 -3.85 -6.57
N PRO A 246 -6.48 -4.94 -7.15
CA PRO A 246 -6.48 -5.12 -8.58
C PRO A 246 -7.85 -5.59 -9.09
N ARG A 247 -8.19 -5.26 -10.34
CA ARG A 247 -9.41 -5.73 -11.00
C ARG A 247 -9.35 -7.23 -11.26
N TYR A 248 -8.19 -7.71 -11.70
CA TYR A 248 -7.91 -9.13 -11.94
C TYR A 248 -6.65 -9.57 -11.18
N HIS A 249 -6.48 -10.87 -11.04
CA HIS A 249 -5.18 -11.46 -10.73
C HIS A 249 -4.88 -12.61 -11.68
N PHE A 250 -3.61 -12.98 -11.78
CA PHE A 250 -3.09 -13.95 -12.72
C PHE A 250 -2.54 -15.17 -11.98
N ILE A 251 -2.94 -16.34 -12.44
CA ILE A 251 -2.46 -17.63 -11.91
C ILE A 251 -1.68 -18.31 -13.03
N HIS A 252 -0.53 -18.87 -12.69
CA HIS A 252 0.22 -19.71 -13.61
C HIS A 252 -0.42 -21.10 -13.63
N THR A 253 -1.03 -21.48 -14.75
CA THR A 253 -1.56 -22.82 -14.93
C THR A 253 -0.46 -23.72 -15.49
N LYS A 254 -0.22 -24.87 -14.83
CA LYS A 254 0.61 -25.92 -15.41
C LYS A 254 -0.14 -26.47 -16.63
N ALA A 255 0.40 -26.27 -17.82
CA ALA A 255 -0.13 -26.92 -19.01
C ALA A 255 -0.16 -28.43 -18.76
N ARG A 256 -1.33 -29.06 -18.90
CA ARG A 256 -1.55 -30.49 -18.69
C ARG A 256 -1.14 -31.34 -19.92
N SER A 257 -0.45 -30.74 -20.89
CA SER A 257 -0.09 -31.38 -22.16
C SER A 257 1.34 -31.94 -22.12
N LEU A 258 1.50 -33.19 -22.58
CA LEU A 258 2.77 -33.90 -22.76
C LEU A 258 3.62 -33.36 -23.93
N LEU A 259 3.10 -32.39 -24.68
CA LEU A 259 3.76 -31.76 -25.81
C LEU A 259 3.91 -30.27 -25.49
N ASN A 260 5.10 -29.90 -25.01
CA ASN A 260 5.62 -28.53 -24.82
C ASN A 260 4.61 -27.39 -24.99
N GLU A 261 4.15 -26.81 -23.89
CA GLU A 261 3.71 -25.41 -23.89
C GLU A 261 4.17 -24.72 -22.59
N ALA A 262 4.68 -23.50 -22.75
CA ALA A 262 5.04 -22.63 -21.63
C ALA A 262 3.86 -22.48 -20.67
N PRO A 263 4.09 -22.23 -19.37
CA PRO A 263 3.01 -21.96 -18.42
C PRO A 263 2.10 -20.86 -18.97
N SER A 264 0.81 -21.15 -19.12
CA SER A 264 -0.20 -20.17 -19.51
C SER A 264 -0.60 -19.34 -18.29
N LEU A 265 -0.85 -18.06 -18.50
CA LEU A 265 -1.33 -17.13 -17.48
C LEU A 265 -2.86 -17.04 -17.57
N GLU A 266 -3.54 -17.61 -16.59
CA GLU A 266 -4.99 -17.48 -16.47
C GLU A 266 -5.34 -16.17 -15.74
N ARG A 267 -6.19 -15.34 -16.35
CA ARG A 267 -6.70 -14.10 -15.75
C ARG A 267 -8.00 -14.40 -14.98
N VAL A 268 -8.00 -14.12 -13.69
CA VAL A 268 -9.10 -14.40 -12.76
C VAL A 268 -9.70 -13.10 -12.24
N ASP A 269 -11.04 -13.03 -12.17
CA ASP A 269 -11.76 -11.91 -11.55
C ASP A 269 -11.40 -11.80 -10.07
N ASN A 270 -10.94 -10.63 -9.65
CA ASN A 270 -10.63 -10.40 -8.25
C ASN A 270 -11.85 -9.94 -7.42
N ILE A 271 -12.93 -9.54 -8.09
CA ILE A 271 -14.19 -9.20 -7.42
C ILE A 271 -14.94 -10.48 -7.11
N SER A 272 -15.26 -10.68 -5.84
CA SER A 272 -15.95 -11.88 -5.36
C SER A 272 -17.37 -11.99 -5.92
N ASN A 273 -17.86 -13.23 -6.07
CA ASN A 273 -19.23 -13.47 -6.50
C ASN A 273 -20.24 -13.10 -5.41
N THR A 274 -19.85 -13.24 -4.14
CA THR A 274 -20.61 -12.82 -2.96
C THR A 274 -20.82 -11.30 -2.94
N ALA A 275 -19.78 -10.50 -3.24
CA ALA A 275 -19.92 -9.06 -3.37
C ALA A 275 -20.86 -8.71 -4.52
N LEU A 276 -20.64 -9.28 -5.71
CA LEU A 276 -21.52 -9.03 -6.85
C LEU A 276 -23.00 -9.34 -6.52
N ALA A 277 -23.27 -10.47 -5.87
CA ALA A 277 -24.61 -10.84 -5.43
C ALA A 277 -25.19 -9.85 -4.41
N ALA A 278 -24.39 -9.40 -3.44
CA ALA A 278 -24.82 -8.40 -2.45
C ALA A 278 -25.19 -7.06 -3.11
N PHE A 279 -24.39 -6.58 -4.07
CA PHE A 279 -24.68 -5.38 -4.83
C PHE A 279 -25.98 -5.50 -5.65
N ARG A 280 -26.13 -6.59 -6.42
CA ARG A 280 -27.34 -6.85 -7.21
C ARG A 280 -28.59 -6.96 -6.34
N SER A 281 -28.47 -7.61 -5.18
CA SER A 281 -29.56 -7.75 -4.23
C SER A 281 -29.95 -6.42 -3.60
N HIS A 282 -28.98 -5.59 -3.22
CA HIS A 282 -29.25 -4.31 -2.57
C HIS A 282 -29.92 -3.31 -3.52
N TYR A 283 -29.43 -3.23 -4.76
CA TYR A 283 -29.96 -2.29 -5.76
C TYR A 283 -31.09 -2.86 -6.62
N HIS A 284 -31.48 -4.11 -6.40
CA HIS A 284 -32.48 -4.82 -7.21
C HIS A 284 -32.19 -4.81 -8.72
N ASP A 285 -30.91 -4.81 -9.09
CA ASP A 285 -30.46 -4.69 -10.47
C ASP A 285 -29.53 -5.86 -10.85
N PRO A 286 -30.01 -6.88 -11.60
CA PRO A 286 -29.19 -8.01 -12.03
C PRO A 286 -28.16 -7.64 -13.11
N ALA A 287 -28.28 -6.47 -13.75
CA ALA A 287 -27.37 -6.02 -14.80
C ALA A 287 -26.05 -5.46 -14.24
N ILE A 288 -25.96 -5.19 -12.93
CA ILE A 288 -24.70 -4.78 -12.28
C ILE A 288 -23.61 -5.82 -12.60
N THR A 289 -22.47 -5.34 -13.11
CA THR A 289 -21.30 -6.16 -13.45
C THR A 289 -20.17 -5.97 -12.45
N LYS A 290 -19.18 -6.87 -12.46
CA LYS A 290 -17.96 -6.70 -11.64
C LYS A 290 -17.19 -5.42 -12.01
N ASP A 291 -17.18 -5.04 -13.29
CA ASP A 291 -16.55 -3.79 -13.73
C ASP A 291 -17.28 -2.57 -13.16
N ALA A 292 -18.62 -2.60 -13.13
CA ALA A 292 -19.41 -1.54 -12.51
C ALA A 292 -19.14 -1.45 -11.00
N VAL A 293 -19.01 -2.59 -10.29
CA VAL A 293 -18.61 -2.61 -8.87
C VAL A 293 -17.21 -2.03 -8.68
N PHE A 294 -16.25 -2.38 -9.54
CA PHE A 294 -14.89 -1.83 -9.49
C PHE A 294 -14.88 -0.30 -9.60
N ASN A 295 -15.60 0.23 -10.59
CA ASN A 295 -15.73 1.68 -10.81
C ASN A 295 -16.50 2.34 -9.65
N TYR A 296 -17.58 1.73 -9.17
CA TYR A 296 -18.35 2.21 -8.03
C TYR A 296 -17.48 2.39 -6.78
N VAL A 297 -16.63 1.41 -6.47
CA VAL A 297 -15.68 1.52 -5.35
C VAL A 297 -14.79 2.73 -5.55
N TYR A 298 -14.23 2.92 -6.75
CA TYR A 298 -13.39 4.07 -7.05
C TYR A 298 -14.13 5.40 -6.88
N GLY A 299 -15.39 5.48 -7.30
CA GLY A 299 -16.26 6.66 -7.12
C GLY A 299 -16.53 6.97 -5.65
N VAL A 300 -16.95 5.98 -4.85
CA VAL A 300 -17.22 6.18 -3.41
C VAL A 300 -15.96 6.61 -2.67
N LEU A 301 -14.81 6.02 -3.00
CA LEU A 301 -13.52 6.41 -2.43
C LEU A 301 -13.13 7.85 -2.77
N HIS A 302 -13.81 8.52 -3.71
CA HIS A 302 -13.63 9.94 -4.06
C HIS A 302 -14.70 10.87 -3.49
N ALA A 303 -15.76 10.34 -2.87
CA ALA A 303 -16.80 11.16 -2.26
C ALA A 303 -16.21 12.01 -1.09
N PRO A 304 -16.31 13.35 -1.14
CA PRO A 304 -15.78 14.22 -0.07
C PRO A 304 -16.39 13.90 1.29
N ASP A 305 -17.71 13.70 1.34
CA ASP A 305 -18.44 13.42 2.59
C ASP A 305 -18.02 12.09 3.20
N PHE A 306 -17.77 11.06 2.37
CA PHE A 306 -17.26 9.76 2.83
C PHE A 306 -15.86 9.91 3.44
N ARG A 307 -14.96 10.61 2.75
CA ARG A 307 -13.59 10.84 3.24
C ARG A 307 -13.55 11.66 4.53
N ALA A 308 -14.38 12.71 4.60
CA ALA A 308 -14.44 13.60 5.75
C ALA A 308 -15.03 12.88 6.97
N ARG A 309 -16.17 12.20 6.81
CA ARG A 309 -16.86 11.52 7.91
C ARG A 309 -16.04 10.35 8.47
N PHE A 310 -15.44 9.54 7.60
CA PHE A 310 -14.75 8.31 8.00
C PHE A 310 -13.21 8.47 8.01
N ALA A 311 -12.70 9.69 8.16
CA ALA A 311 -11.26 9.96 8.13
C ALA A 311 -10.48 9.11 9.16
N ASN A 312 -11.01 8.98 10.38
CA ASN A 312 -10.41 8.17 11.44
C ASN A 312 -10.40 6.66 11.10
N ASP A 313 -11.52 6.15 10.59
CA ASP A 313 -11.67 4.76 10.16
C ASP A 313 -10.72 4.40 9.03
N LEU A 314 -10.65 5.26 8.01
CA LEU A 314 -9.77 5.12 6.85
C LEU A 314 -8.28 5.20 7.23
N ALA A 315 -7.94 5.93 8.30
CA ALA A 315 -6.59 5.95 8.85
C ALA A 315 -6.25 4.67 9.64
N LYS A 316 -7.23 4.03 10.29
CA LYS A 316 -7.02 2.92 11.24
C LYS A 316 -7.35 1.54 10.71
N SER A 317 -8.00 1.44 9.55
CA SER A 317 -8.43 0.16 8.96
C SER A 317 -8.52 0.21 7.44
N LEU A 318 -8.66 -0.96 6.79
CA LEU A 318 -8.96 -0.99 5.36
C LEU A 318 -10.35 -0.42 5.10
N PRO A 319 -10.57 0.27 3.96
CA PRO A 319 -11.88 0.80 3.60
C PRO A 319 -12.99 -0.24 3.65
N ARG A 320 -14.16 0.19 4.12
CA ARG A 320 -15.42 -0.52 3.94
C ARG A 320 -16.34 0.38 3.14
N ILE A 321 -16.96 -0.17 2.11
CA ILE A 321 -17.68 0.55 1.09
C ILE A 321 -19.18 0.48 1.41
N PRO A 322 -19.85 1.62 1.66
CA PRO A 322 -21.29 1.65 1.83
C PRO A 322 -22.00 1.31 0.52
N PHE A 323 -23.26 0.88 0.62
CA PHE A 323 -24.20 0.98 -0.48
C PHE A 323 -24.76 2.41 -0.49
N ALA A 324 -24.31 3.21 -1.46
CA ALA A 324 -24.67 4.59 -1.63
C ALA A 324 -26.06 4.68 -2.29
N PRO A 325 -26.79 5.80 -2.13
CA PRO A 325 -28.16 5.90 -2.64
C PRO A 325 -28.30 5.66 -4.15
N ASP A 326 -27.30 6.06 -4.94
CA ASP A 326 -27.30 5.92 -6.40
C ASP A 326 -26.05 5.17 -6.88
N PHE A 327 -26.21 3.87 -7.16
CA PHE A 327 -25.13 3.04 -7.68
C PHE A 327 -24.57 3.56 -9.01
N GLN A 328 -25.45 3.96 -9.92
CA GLN A 328 -25.06 4.30 -11.29
C GLN A 328 -24.28 5.60 -11.32
N ALA A 329 -24.69 6.61 -10.55
CA ALA A 329 -23.95 7.86 -10.45
C ALA A 329 -22.52 7.64 -9.93
N PHE A 330 -22.34 6.84 -8.88
CA PHE A 330 -21.00 6.52 -8.35
C PHE A 330 -20.17 5.65 -9.30
N ALA A 331 -20.79 4.68 -9.97
CA ALA A 331 -20.10 3.85 -10.95
C ALA A 331 -19.62 4.67 -12.16
N GLN A 332 -20.47 5.56 -12.69
CA GLN A 332 -20.13 6.44 -13.81
C GLN A 332 -19.06 7.47 -13.42
N ALA A 333 -19.20 8.11 -12.26
CA ALA A 333 -18.18 9.05 -11.75
C ALA A 333 -16.84 8.34 -11.52
N GLY A 334 -16.86 7.14 -10.95
CA GLY A 334 -15.67 6.32 -10.78
C GLY A 334 -15.02 5.92 -12.10
N GLN A 335 -15.81 5.55 -13.11
CA GLN A 335 -15.30 5.26 -14.45
C GLN A 335 -14.66 6.50 -15.08
N ALA A 336 -15.33 7.66 -15.02
CA ALA A 336 -14.81 8.91 -15.57
C ALA A 336 -13.49 9.33 -14.89
N LEU A 337 -13.43 9.24 -13.56
CA LEU A 337 -12.20 9.50 -12.79
C LEU A 337 -11.10 8.49 -13.15
N ALA A 338 -11.43 7.21 -13.31
CA ALA A 338 -10.45 6.20 -13.70
C ALA A 338 -9.88 6.49 -15.09
N THR A 339 -10.73 6.81 -16.06
CA THR A 339 -10.29 7.22 -17.40
C THR A 339 -9.38 8.44 -17.34
N LEU A 340 -9.75 9.48 -16.57
CA LEU A 340 -8.93 10.67 -16.41
C LEU A 340 -7.56 10.35 -15.79
N HIS A 341 -7.54 9.60 -14.69
CA HIS A 341 -6.32 9.30 -13.95
C HIS A 341 -5.41 8.29 -14.65
N LEU A 342 -5.94 7.43 -15.53
CA LEU A 342 -5.10 6.56 -16.36
C LEU A 342 -4.49 7.32 -17.55
N ASN A 343 -5.15 8.37 -18.02
CA ASN A 343 -4.71 9.21 -19.15
C ASN A 343 -4.13 10.56 -18.70
N TYR A 344 -3.54 10.63 -17.50
CA TYR A 344 -3.01 11.88 -16.94
C TYR A 344 -1.89 12.51 -17.77
N GLU A 345 -1.23 11.73 -18.64
CA GLU A 345 -0.12 12.17 -19.50
C GLU A 345 -0.61 12.80 -20.83
N THR A 346 -1.86 12.52 -21.23
CA THR A 346 -2.41 12.87 -22.55
C THR A 346 -3.74 13.65 -22.47
N GLY A 347 -4.13 14.08 -21.27
CA GLY A 347 -5.35 14.85 -21.06
C GLY A 347 -5.36 16.20 -21.79
N PRO A 348 -6.56 16.71 -22.15
CA PRO A 348 -6.68 18.03 -22.77
C PRO A 348 -6.14 19.12 -21.83
N GLN A 349 -5.47 20.13 -22.40
CA GLN A 349 -5.00 21.28 -21.63
C GLN A 349 -6.20 22.06 -21.09
N TYR A 350 -6.07 22.56 -19.85
CA TYR A 350 -7.08 23.42 -19.27
C TYR A 350 -7.09 24.78 -20.00
N PRO A 351 -8.24 25.26 -20.50
CA PRO A 351 -8.30 26.53 -21.19
C PRO A 351 -8.06 27.68 -20.21
N LEU A 352 -7.07 28.52 -20.51
CA LEU A 352 -6.84 29.79 -19.82
C LEU A 352 -7.75 30.85 -20.45
N THR A 353 -9.06 30.74 -20.23
CA THR A 353 -10.01 31.81 -20.60
C THR A 353 -10.26 32.74 -19.44
#